data_AF-A0A5E7Y767-F1
#
_entry.id   AF-A0A5E7Y767-F1
#
_cell.length_a   1.000
_cell.length_b   1.000
_cell.length_c   1.000
_cell.angle_alpha   90.00
_cell.angle_beta   90.00
_cell.angle_gamma   90.00
#
_symmetry.space_group_name_H-M   'P 1'
#
loop_
_entity.id
_entity.type
_entity.pdbx_description
1 polymer ?
#
loop_
_entity_poly.entity_id
_entity_poly.type
_entity_poly.pdbx_seq_one_letter_code
_entity_poly.pdbx_strand_id
1 'polypeptide(L)'
;MRGVWEVSAEYRQKLVNWLTSMLVLSLLILATSLYDWLEEVYSVREVGRFRDEWLYGPLGEALRGYIIFFVLLWFWHMADFFQQAPWSNPWLMRFTDHRLISVLLLLLGASLLFYRTDWLNDLGCPEVIDSPAAFAFDGCGAWTPWWKDVIFLALVLALLGLTIMKVVLVLASYVTRMRKWALSLLQSGDKVSP
;
A
#
# COMPACT_ATOMS: atom_id res chain seq x y z
N MET A 1 20.57 4.35 -33.33
CA MET A 1 20.88 3.47 -32.17
C MET A 1 20.64 4.10 -30.80
N ARG A 2 20.46 5.42 -30.63
CA ARG A 2 20.17 6.03 -29.30
C ARG A 2 18.88 5.52 -28.64
N GLY A 3 17.82 5.26 -29.42
CA GLY A 3 16.51 4.85 -28.87
C GLY A 3 16.46 3.48 -28.19
N VAL A 4 17.39 2.55 -28.47
CA VAL A 4 17.39 1.22 -27.79
C VAL A 4 17.88 1.35 -26.34
N TRP A 5 18.85 2.24 -26.09
CA TRP A 5 19.42 2.44 -24.77
C TRP A 5 18.49 3.24 -23.84
N GLU A 6 17.77 4.24 -24.38
CA GLU A 6 16.80 5.05 -23.62
C GLU A 6 15.61 4.21 -23.11
N VAL A 7 15.04 3.35 -23.97
CA VAL A 7 13.98 2.39 -23.58
C VAL A 7 14.46 1.46 -22.46
N SER A 8 15.75 1.09 -22.46
CA SER A 8 16.31 0.25 -21.40
C SER A 8 16.45 0.97 -20.07
N ALA A 9 16.76 2.28 -20.06
CA ALA A 9 16.94 3.06 -18.83
C ALA A 9 15.61 3.36 -18.13
N GLU A 10 14.58 3.73 -18.90
CA GLU A 10 13.24 3.98 -18.36
C GLU A 10 12.62 2.70 -17.78
N TYR A 11 12.78 1.58 -18.48
CA TYR A 11 12.33 0.27 -18.00
C TYR A 11 13.02 -0.11 -16.68
N ARG A 12 14.35 0.08 -16.59
CA ARG A 12 15.11 -0.15 -15.35
C ARG A 12 14.59 0.70 -14.20
N GLN A 13 14.30 1.98 -14.43
CA GLN A 13 13.78 2.85 -13.37
C GLN A 13 12.40 2.39 -12.86
N LYS A 14 11.50 1.97 -13.75
CA LYS A 14 10.19 1.42 -13.36
C LYS A 14 10.33 0.13 -12.56
N LEU A 15 11.23 -0.75 -12.97
CA LEU A 15 11.52 -1.98 -12.24
C LEU A 15 12.10 -1.69 -10.84
N VAL A 16 13.03 -0.74 -10.73
CA VAL A 16 13.57 -0.30 -9.43
C VAL A 16 12.46 0.27 -8.56
N ASN A 17 11.60 1.14 -9.07
CA ASN A 17 10.48 1.70 -8.31
C ASN A 17 9.53 0.60 -7.80
N TRP A 18 9.21 -0.39 -8.64
CA TRP A 18 8.39 -1.53 -8.25
C TRP A 18 9.05 -2.35 -7.14
N LEU A 19 10.32 -2.72 -7.30
CA LEU A 19 11.09 -3.46 -6.30
C LEU A 19 11.19 -2.68 -4.98
N THR A 20 11.42 -1.37 -5.04
CA THR A 20 11.46 -0.50 -3.86
C THR A 20 10.12 -0.48 -3.14
N SER A 21 8.99 -0.31 -3.84
CA SER A 21 7.67 -0.36 -3.21
C SER A 21 7.38 -1.73 -2.60
N MET A 22 7.78 -2.82 -3.25
CA MET A 22 7.60 -4.18 -2.73
C MET A 22 8.48 -4.47 -1.52
N LEU A 23 9.70 -3.93 -1.49
CA LEU A 23 10.58 -4.00 -0.33
C LEU A 23 9.99 -3.22 0.85
N VAL A 24 9.51 -1.99 0.61
CA VAL A 24 8.84 -1.18 1.65
C VAL A 24 7.61 -1.90 2.19
N LEU A 25 6.75 -2.44 1.32
CA LEU A 25 5.58 -3.21 1.76
C LEU A 25 6.00 -4.43 2.60
N SER A 26 6.98 -5.21 2.13
CA SER A 26 7.48 -6.38 2.85
C SER A 26 8.04 -6.00 4.23
N LEU A 27 8.79 -4.91 4.32
CA LEU A 27 9.34 -4.41 5.59
C LEU A 27 8.24 -3.94 6.55
N LEU A 28 7.21 -3.26 6.05
CA LEU A 28 6.06 -2.82 6.85
C LEU A 28 5.27 -4.00 7.41
N ILE A 29 4.99 -4.99 6.56
CA ILE A 29 4.30 -6.22 7.01
C ILE A 29 5.16 -6.99 8.00
N LEU A 30 6.46 -7.14 7.75
CA LEU A 30 7.36 -7.81 8.68
C LEU A 30 7.42 -7.10 10.04
N ALA A 31 7.53 -5.77 10.05
CA ALA A 31 7.59 -4.98 11.27
C ALA A 31 6.30 -5.10 12.10
N THR A 32 5.14 -5.02 11.45
CA THR A 32 3.83 -5.18 12.11
C THR A 32 3.62 -6.61 12.62
N SER A 33 3.96 -7.62 11.83
CA SER A 33 3.90 -9.03 12.26
C SER A 33 4.79 -9.30 13.46
N LEU A 34 6.01 -8.76 13.45
CA LEU A 34 6.98 -8.97 14.52
C LEU A 34 6.51 -8.29 15.81
N TYR A 35 5.91 -7.10 15.71
CA TYR A 35 5.31 -6.42 16.85
C TYR A 35 4.18 -7.26 17.46
N ASP A 36 3.17 -7.63 16.66
CA ASP A 36 2.02 -8.41 17.12
C ASP A 36 2.47 -9.75 17.74
N TRP A 37 3.45 -10.41 17.11
CA TRP A 37 3.99 -11.66 17.62
C TRP A 37 4.72 -11.50 18.96
N LEU A 38 5.53 -10.44 19.13
CA LEU A 38 6.23 -10.17 20.39
C LEU A 38 5.25 -9.83 21.51
N GLU A 39 4.20 -9.07 21.20
CA GLU A 39 3.14 -8.71 22.15
C GLU A 39 2.36 -9.95 22.63
N GLU A 40 1.96 -10.83 21.71
CA GLU A 40 1.28 -12.07 22.06
C GLU A 40 2.19 -13.03 22.86
N VAL A 41 3.46 -13.18 22.48
CA VAL A 41 4.41 -14.02 23.23
C VAL A 41 4.60 -13.49 24.66
N TYR A 42 4.65 -12.17 24.82
CA TYR A 42 4.78 -11.54 26.14
C TYR A 42 3.54 -11.81 27.01
N SER A 43 2.34 -11.59 26.46
CA SER A 43 1.08 -11.82 27.20
C SER A 43 0.87 -13.29 27.58
N VAL A 44 1.20 -14.23 26.70
CA VAL A 44 1.14 -15.69 26.99
C VAL A 44 2.06 -16.08 28.14
N ARG A 45 3.28 -15.51 28.17
CA ARG A 45 4.25 -15.79 29.23
C ARG A 45 3.75 -15.34 30.59
N GLU A 46 3.02 -14.23 30.67
CA GLU A 46 2.47 -13.71 31.92
C GLU A 46 1.22 -14.48 32.38
N VAL A 47 0.35 -14.90 31.45
CA VAL A 47 -0.94 -15.54 31.77
C VAL A 47 -0.86 -17.07 31.88
N GLY A 48 0.22 -17.69 31.37
CA GLY A 48 0.49 -19.12 31.52
C GLY A 48 -0.45 -20.04 30.75
N ARG A 49 -1.22 -19.50 29.78
CA ARG A 49 -2.13 -20.27 28.92
C ARG A 49 -1.64 -20.23 27.48
N PHE A 50 -0.99 -21.30 27.06
CA PHE A 50 -0.51 -21.46 25.68
C PHE A 50 -1.61 -22.07 24.80
N ARG A 51 -1.92 -21.44 23.67
CA ARG A 51 -2.70 -22.03 22.57
C ARG A 51 -1.91 -21.86 21.29
N ASP A 52 -1.82 -22.93 20.50
CA ASP A 52 -1.04 -22.94 19.24
C ASP A 52 -1.50 -21.85 18.26
N GLU A 53 -2.79 -21.49 18.31
CA GLU A 53 -3.40 -20.42 17.49
C GLU A 53 -2.71 -19.05 17.66
N TRP A 54 -2.10 -18.79 18.82
CA TRP A 54 -1.50 -17.49 19.18
C TRP A 54 -0.09 -17.34 18.57
N LEU A 55 0.57 -18.45 18.23
CA LEU A 55 1.84 -18.43 17.49
C LEU A 55 1.64 -18.10 16.00
N TYR A 56 0.52 -18.53 15.41
CA TYR A 56 0.29 -18.48 13.96
C TYR A 56 -0.69 -17.39 13.52
N GLY A 57 -1.55 -16.91 14.42
CA GLY A 57 -2.53 -15.85 14.16
C GLY A 57 -1.92 -14.60 13.55
N PRO A 58 -0.91 -13.96 14.19
CA PRO A 58 -0.26 -12.76 13.67
C PRO A 58 0.31 -12.93 12.26
N LEU A 59 0.88 -14.11 11.98
CA LEU A 59 1.45 -14.43 10.66
C LEU A 59 0.36 -14.52 9.58
N GLY A 60 -0.81 -15.05 9.93
CA GLY A 60 -1.98 -15.13 9.06
C GLY A 60 -2.58 -13.77 8.74
N GLU A 61 -2.71 -12.89 9.73
CA GLU A 61 -3.20 -11.51 9.54
C GLU A 61 -2.25 -10.69 8.66
N ALA A 62 -0.95 -10.79 8.94
CA ALA A 62 0.09 -10.16 8.14
C ALA A 62 0.06 -10.59 6.67
N LEU A 63 -0.11 -11.89 6.41
CA LEU A 63 -0.21 -12.41 5.05
C LEU A 63 -1.45 -11.86 4.33
N ARG A 64 -2.59 -11.76 5.01
CA ARG A 64 -3.80 -11.14 4.45
C ARG A 64 -3.56 -9.67 4.10
N GLY A 65 -2.96 -8.90 5.01
CA GLY A 65 -2.58 -7.52 4.77
C GLY A 65 -1.64 -7.39 3.57
N TYR A 66 -0.59 -8.22 3.51
CA TYR A 66 0.35 -8.26 2.40
C TYR A 66 -0.36 -8.47 1.06
N ILE A 67 -1.24 -9.46 0.95
CA ILE A 67 -1.95 -9.77 -0.30
C ILE A 67 -2.78 -8.57 -0.78
N ILE A 68 -3.52 -7.93 0.13
CA ILE A 68 -4.37 -6.77 -0.20
C ILE A 68 -3.53 -5.63 -0.78
N PHE A 69 -2.46 -5.23 -0.08
CA PHE A 69 -1.62 -4.12 -0.53
C PHE A 69 -0.76 -4.50 -1.74
N PHE A 70 -0.31 -5.75 -1.83
CA PHE A 70 0.42 -6.27 -2.98
C PHE A 70 -0.39 -6.12 -4.25
N VAL A 71 -1.67 -6.50 -4.24
CA VAL A 71 -2.55 -6.38 -5.42
C VAL A 71 -2.65 -4.93 -5.87
N LEU A 72 -2.84 -3.99 -4.94
CA LEU A 72 -2.92 -2.55 -5.26
C LEU A 72 -1.61 -2.04 -5.87
N LEU A 73 -0.47 -2.33 -5.25
CA LEU A 73 0.83 -1.93 -5.76
C LEU A 73 1.14 -2.59 -7.10
N TRP A 74 0.76 -3.85 -7.28
CA TRP A 74 0.92 -4.57 -8.53
C TRP A 74 0.18 -3.86 -9.66
N PHE A 75 -1.10 -3.51 -9.48
CA PHE A 75 -1.85 -2.76 -10.49
C PHE A 75 -1.24 -1.38 -10.78
N TRP A 76 -0.82 -0.66 -9.74
CA TRP A 76 -0.16 0.64 -9.89
C TRP A 76 1.09 0.57 -10.76
N HIS A 77 1.98 -0.37 -10.46
CA HIS A 77 3.26 -0.51 -11.16
C HIS A 77 3.10 -1.18 -12.53
N MET A 78 2.13 -2.08 -12.71
CA MET A 78 1.79 -2.58 -14.05
C MET A 78 1.32 -1.46 -14.97
N ALA A 79 0.52 -0.52 -14.46
CA ALA A 79 0.12 0.66 -15.22
C ALA A 79 1.33 1.51 -15.66
N ASP A 80 2.40 1.59 -14.85
CA ASP A 80 3.65 2.26 -15.25
C ASP A 80 4.32 1.58 -16.46
N PHE A 81 4.30 0.25 -16.54
CA PHE A 81 4.86 -0.46 -17.69
C PHE A 81 4.06 -0.21 -18.98
N PHE A 82 2.73 -0.08 -18.89
CA PHE A 82 1.89 0.28 -20.04
C PHE A 82 1.99 1.77 -20.43
N GLN A 83 2.41 2.62 -19.50
CA GLN A 83 2.65 4.04 -19.77
C GLN A 83 3.99 4.22 -20.52
N GLN A 84 3.92 4.40 -21.83
CA GLN A 84 5.12 4.54 -22.68
C GLN A 84 5.76 5.93 -22.66
N ALA A 85 5.01 6.97 -22.28
CA ALA A 85 5.49 8.35 -22.27
C ALA A 85 5.08 9.08 -21.00
N PRO A 86 5.91 10.02 -20.50
CA PRO A 86 5.51 10.88 -19.40
C PRO A 86 4.31 11.75 -19.81
N TRP A 87 3.47 12.08 -18.83
CA TRP A 87 2.33 12.95 -19.05
C TRP A 87 2.79 14.38 -19.39
N SER A 88 2.15 15.03 -20.35
CA SER A 88 2.41 16.44 -20.65
C SER A 88 1.85 17.38 -19.58
N ASN A 89 0.82 16.95 -18.84
CA ASN A 89 0.21 17.73 -17.77
C ASN A 89 1.00 17.54 -16.46
N PRO A 90 1.57 18.60 -15.86
CA PRO A 90 2.33 18.53 -14.62
C PRO A 90 1.55 17.94 -13.43
N TRP A 91 0.23 18.18 -13.37
CA TRP A 91 -0.61 17.62 -12.32
C TRP A 91 -0.68 16.10 -12.43
N LEU A 92 -0.91 15.57 -13.63
CA LEU A 92 -0.94 14.12 -13.87
C LEU A 92 0.42 13.46 -13.59
N MET A 93 1.53 14.16 -13.89
CA MET A 93 2.86 13.68 -13.52
C MET A 93 3.00 13.51 -12.00
N ARG A 94 2.59 14.52 -11.21
CA ARG A 94 2.64 14.45 -9.74
C ARG A 94 1.72 13.37 -9.18
N PHE A 95 0.51 13.23 -9.73
CA PHE A 95 -0.45 12.22 -9.29
C PHE A 95 -0.03 10.79 -9.59
N THR A 96 0.80 10.57 -10.62
CA THR A 96 1.27 9.24 -11.02
C THR A 96 2.67 8.92 -10.48
N ASP A 97 3.28 9.84 -9.75
CA ASP A 97 4.63 9.72 -9.21
C ASP A 97 4.73 8.62 -8.14
N HIS A 98 5.80 7.83 -8.22
CA HIS A 98 6.13 6.80 -7.24
C HIS A 98 6.29 7.35 -5.82
N ARG A 99 6.67 8.63 -5.66
CA ARG A 99 6.80 9.25 -4.35
C ARG A 99 5.48 9.26 -3.58
N LEU A 100 4.37 9.51 -4.28
CA LEU A 100 3.06 9.60 -3.66
C LEU A 100 2.63 8.24 -3.09
N ILE A 101 2.82 7.16 -3.86
CA ILE A 101 2.44 5.82 -3.38
C ILE A 101 3.33 5.36 -2.22
N SER A 102 4.64 5.64 -2.29
CA SER A 102 5.57 5.30 -1.20
C SER A 102 5.24 6.07 0.08
N VAL A 103 4.89 7.36 -0.01
CA VAL A 103 4.46 8.15 1.15
C VAL A 103 3.17 7.58 1.74
N LEU A 104 2.20 7.22 0.91
CA LEU A 104 0.95 6.61 1.41
C LEU A 104 1.17 5.26 2.07
N LEU A 105 2.05 4.41 1.52
CA LEU A 105 2.43 3.15 2.15
C LEU A 105 3.07 3.40 3.53
N LEU A 106 3.99 4.36 3.62
CA LEU A 106 4.64 4.70 4.88
C LEU A 106 3.66 5.27 5.91
N LEU A 107 2.75 6.16 5.49
CA LEU A 107 1.69 6.69 6.36
C LEU A 107 0.74 5.57 6.83
N LEU A 108 0.41 4.64 5.95
CA LEU A 108 -0.43 3.50 6.28
C LEU A 108 0.27 2.56 7.27
N GLY A 109 1.55 2.26 7.05
CA GLY A 109 2.38 1.52 8.00
C GLY A 109 2.50 2.20 9.37
N ALA A 110 2.73 3.51 9.39
CA ALA A 110 2.74 4.29 10.62
C ALA A 110 1.37 4.24 11.31
N SER A 111 0.28 4.39 10.57
CA SER A 111 -1.08 4.32 11.13
C SER A 111 -1.39 2.93 11.71
N LEU A 112 -0.90 1.85 11.11
CA LEU A 112 -0.99 0.49 11.64
C LEU A 112 -0.24 0.33 12.96
N LEU A 113 0.98 0.85 13.05
CA LEU A 113 1.74 0.87 14.31
C LEU A 113 1.00 1.70 15.38
N PHE A 114 0.42 2.84 15.03
CA PHE A 114 -0.43 3.63 15.94
C PHE A 114 -1.73 2.92 16.33
N TYR A 115 -2.27 2.09 15.44
CA TYR A 115 -3.44 1.27 15.69
C TYR A 115 -3.15 0.21 16.76
N ARG A 116 -2.00 -0.46 16.61
CA ARG A 116 -1.55 -1.56 17.47
C ARG A 116 -0.88 -1.12 18.77
N THR A 117 -0.44 0.13 18.88
CA THR A 117 0.17 0.62 20.12
C THR A 117 -0.87 1.16 21.09
N ASP A 118 -0.80 0.66 22.33
CA ASP A 118 -1.70 1.06 23.42
C ASP A 118 -1.47 2.47 23.94
N TRP A 119 -0.33 3.07 23.58
CA TRP A 119 0.04 4.42 24.01
C TRP A 119 -1.06 5.47 23.75
N LEU A 120 -1.83 5.32 22.67
CA LEU A 120 -2.97 6.22 22.37
C LEU A 120 -4.34 5.60 22.68
N ASN A 121 -4.40 4.32 23.05
CA ASN A 121 -5.61 3.67 23.54
C ASN A 121 -5.86 4.02 25.03
N ASP A 122 -4.78 4.22 25.80
CA ASP A 122 -4.82 4.42 27.25
C ASP A 122 -4.96 5.87 27.73
N LEU A 123 -5.22 6.83 26.83
CA LEU A 123 -5.34 8.27 27.17
C LEU A 123 -6.45 8.62 28.20
N GLY A 124 -7.21 7.63 28.67
CA GLY A 124 -8.24 7.79 29.71
C GLY A 124 -8.23 6.72 30.82
N CYS A 125 -7.23 5.85 30.90
CA CYS A 125 -7.21 4.79 31.91
C CYS A 125 -6.48 5.26 33.17
N PRO A 126 -7.09 5.18 34.36
CA PRO A 126 -6.39 5.47 35.60
C PRO A 126 -5.29 4.42 35.78
N GLU A 127 -4.04 4.86 35.88
CA GLU A 127 -2.92 4.03 36.37
C GLU A 127 -3.25 3.61 37.81
N VAL A 128 -3.92 2.48 38.02
CA VAL A 128 -4.10 1.93 39.36
C VAL A 128 -2.79 1.24 39.75
N ILE A 129 -1.87 2.07 40.24
CA ILE A 129 -0.79 1.67 41.11
C ILE A 129 -1.47 1.03 42.34
N ASP A 130 -1.14 -0.23 42.66
CA ASP A 130 -1.50 -0.97 43.89
C ASP A 130 -2.49 -2.16 43.81
N SER A 131 -2.64 -2.87 42.69
CA SER A 131 -3.10 -4.26 42.80
C SER A 131 -2.63 -5.19 41.66
N PRO A 132 -1.89 -6.28 41.96
CA PRO A 132 -1.59 -7.32 40.98
C PRO A 132 -2.83 -8.13 40.55
N ALA A 133 -4.02 -7.81 41.07
CA ALA A 133 -5.31 -8.40 40.69
C ALA A 133 -6.23 -7.44 39.91
N ALA A 134 -5.76 -6.22 39.59
CA ALA A 134 -6.51 -5.24 38.78
C ALA A 134 -6.23 -5.36 37.26
N PHE A 135 -5.55 -6.43 36.83
CA PHE A 135 -5.48 -6.79 35.41
C PHE A 135 -6.88 -7.25 34.98
N ALA A 136 -7.50 -6.48 34.08
CA ALA A 136 -8.87 -6.62 33.59
C ALA A 136 -9.96 -5.92 34.43
N PHE A 137 -9.93 -4.59 34.49
CA PHE A 137 -11.18 -3.88 34.23
C PHE A 137 -11.43 -3.97 32.72
N ASP A 138 -12.43 -4.77 32.34
CA ASP A 138 -12.92 -5.21 31.01
C ASP A 138 -13.12 -4.12 29.91
N GLY A 139 -12.64 -2.90 30.09
CA GLY A 139 -12.83 -1.79 29.14
C GLY A 139 -11.60 -0.93 28.86
N CYS A 140 -10.54 -1.01 29.67
CA CYS A 140 -9.28 -0.31 29.43
C CYS A 140 -8.37 -1.21 28.57
N GLY A 141 -8.07 -0.78 27.34
CA GLY A 141 -7.37 -1.58 26.32
C GLY A 141 -8.27 -2.29 25.30
N ALA A 142 -9.59 -2.42 25.57
CA ALA A 142 -10.52 -3.11 24.66
C ALA A 142 -11.18 -2.19 23.61
N TRP A 143 -11.05 -0.86 23.75
CA TRP A 143 -11.66 0.09 22.85
C TRP A 143 -10.62 0.80 21.98
N THR A 144 -10.62 0.48 20.69
CA THR A 144 -9.90 1.28 19.70
C THR A 144 -10.71 2.55 19.43
N PRO A 145 -10.13 3.75 19.61
CA PRO A 145 -10.84 4.98 19.30
C PRO A 145 -11.22 5.03 17.82
N TRP A 146 -12.49 5.33 17.52
CA TRP A 146 -13.04 5.35 16.15
C TRP A 146 -12.27 6.23 15.16
N TRP A 147 -11.60 7.28 15.65
CA TRP A 147 -10.79 8.16 14.82
C TRP A 147 -9.57 7.44 14.22
N LYS A 148 -9.03 6.41 14.88
CA LYS A 148 -7.95 5.57 14.34
C LYS A 148 -8.43 4.80 13.12
N ASP A 149 -9.62 4.19 13.20
CA ASP A 149 -10.26 3.50 12.08
C ASP A 149 -10.50 4.44 10.90
N VAL A 150 -10.97 5.66 11.17
CA VAL A 150 -11.22 6.67 10.13
C VAL A 150 -9.93 7.07 9.42
N ILE A 151 -8.83 7.30 10.14
CA ILE A 151 -7.53 7.61 9.53
C ILE A 151 -7.04 6.45 8.67
N PHE A 152 -7.07 5.23 9.21
CA PHE A 152 -6.63 4.04 8.49
C PHE A 152 -7.45 3.82 7.21
N LEU A 153 -8.79 3.86 7.32
CA LEU A 153 -9.70 3.70 6.20
C LEU A 153 -9.51 4.80 5.15
N ALA A 154 -9.32 6.05 5.57
CA ALA A 154 -9.05 7.16 4.64
C ALA A 154 -7.77 6.93 3.83
N LEU A 155 -6.70 6.43 4.46
CA LEU A 155 -5.45 6.10 3.77
C LEU A 155 -5.61 4.94 2.78
N VAL A 156 -6.35 3.89 3.17
CA VAL A 156 -6.67 2.76 2.27
C VAL A 156 -7.48 3.23 1.07
N LEU A 157 -8.52 4.04 1.29
CA LEU A 157 -9.35 4.59 0.22
C LEU A 157 -8.57 5.54 -0.70
N ALA A 158 -7.66 6.34 -0.15
CA ALA A 158 -6.77 7.18 -0.94
C ALA A 158 -5.85 6.35 -1.85
N LEU A 159 -5.24 5.30 -1.31
CA LEU A 159 -4.39 4.38 -2.06
C LEU A 159 -5.17 3.66 -3.18
N LEU A 160 -6.36 3.14 -2.86
CA LEU A 160 -7.25 2.50 -3.81
C LEU A 160 -7.68 3.47 -4.92
N GLY A 161 -8.15 4.66 -4.55
CA GLY A 161 -8.61 5.70 -5.48
C GLY A 161 -7.49 6.14 -6.42
N LEU A 162 -6.28 6.36 -5.91
CA LEU A 162 -5.11 6.68 -6.73
C LEU A 162 -4.78 5.55 -7.72
N THR A 163 -4.82 4.30 -7.26
CA THR A 163 -4.56 3.13 -8.10
C THR A 163 -5.55 3.02 -9.24
N ILE A 164 -6.85 3.09 -8.94
CA ILE A 164 -7.91 3.06 -9.95
C ILE A 164 -7.74 4.23 -10.93
N MET A 165 -7.55 5.45 -10.42
CA MET A 165 -7.39 6.63 -11.26
C MET A 165 -6.20 6.48 -12.22
N LYS A 166 -5.04 6.00 -11.75
CA LYS A 166 -3.86 5.78 -12.59
C LYS A 166 -4.14 4.76 -13.68
N VAL A 167 -4.74 3.62 -13.33
CA VAL A 167 -5.10 2.58 -14.31
C VAL A 167 -6.03 3.15 -15.39
N VAL A 168 -7.07 3.88 -14.98
CA VAL A 168 -8.03 4.51 -15.91
C VAL A 168 -7.32 5.51 -16.83
N LEU A 169 -6.43 6.35 -16.31
CA LEU A 169 -5.68 7.32 -17.12
C LEU A 169 -4.80 6.62 -18.17
N VAL A 170 -4.07 5.57 -17.76
CA VAL A 170 -3.20 4.81 -18.67
C VAL A 170 -4.02 4.11 -19.76
N LEU A 171 -5.16 3.51 -19.41
CA LEU A 171 -6.07 2.88 -20.37
C LEU A 171 -6.67 3.91 -21.34
N ALA A 172 -7.14 5.06 -20.85
CA ALA A 172 -7.67 6.13 -21.69
C ALA A 172 -6.62 6.66 -22.69
N SER A 173 -5.38 6.82 -22.22
CA SER A 173 -4.23 7.21 -23.06
C SER A 173 -3.92 6.13 -24.11
N TYR A 174 -3.98 4.85 -23.74
CA TYR A 174 -3.80 3.74 -24.67
C TYR A 174 -4.87 3.73 -25.77
N VAL A 175 -6.15 3.83 -25.40
CA VAL A 175 -7.28 3.87 -26.36
C VAL A 175 -7.16 5.05 -27.33
N THR A 176 -6.82 6.24 -26.81
CA THR A 176 -6.65 7.45 -27.63
C THR A 176 -5.54 7.27 -28.66
N ARG A 177 -4.44 6.61 -28.28
CA ARG A 177 -3.33 6.32 -29.19
C ARG A 177 -3.70 5.30 -30.26
N MET A 178 -4.36 4.21 -29.87
CA MET A 178 -4.85 3.21 -30.82
C MET A 178 -5.79 3.84 -31.87
N ARG A 179 -6.69 4.75 -31.43
CA ARG A 179 -7.56 5.49 -32.35
C ARG A 179 -6.77 6.37 -33.32
N LYS A 180 -5.77 7.12 -32.84
CA LYS A 180 -4.93 7.97 -33.72
C LYS A 180 -4.14 7.14 -34.72
N TRP A 181 -3.58 6.02 -34.29
CA TRP A 181 -2.85 5.10 -35.16
C TRP A 181 -3.77 4.51 -36.24
N ALA A 182 -4.95 4.03 -35.87
CA ALA A 182 -5.93 3.50 -36.82
C ALA A 182 -6.35 4.56 -37.87
N LEU A 183 -6.59 5.81 -37.45
CA LEU A 183 -6.91 6.91 -38.37
C LEU A 183 -5.74 7.23 -39.31
N SER A 184 -4.50 7.17 -38.84
CA SER A 184 -3.33 7.40 -39.69
C SER A 184 -3.15 6.31 -40.76
N LEU A 185 -3.49 5.06 -40.44
CA LEU A 185 -3.46 3.97 -41.41
C LEU A 185 -4.51 4.16 -42.50
N LEU A 186 -5.74 4.54 -42.13
CA LEU A 186 -6.80 4.83 -43.09
C LEU A 186 -6.40 5.96 -44.05
N GLN A 187 -5.85 7.06 -43.53
CA GLN A 187 -5.38 8.19 -44.34
C GLN A 187 -4.18 7.86 -45.24
N SER A 188 -3.35 6.91 -44.85
CA SER A 188 -2.22 6.46 -45.68
C SER A 188 -2.66 5.53 -46.82
N GLY A 189 -3.77 4.79 -46.64
CA GLY A 189 -4.34 3.92 -47.67
C GLY A 189 -4.87 4.70 -48.88
N ASP A 190 -5.44 5.88 -48.65
CA ASP A 190 -6.01 6.73 -49.72
C ASP A 190 -4.95 7.38 -50.63
N LYS A 191 -3.65 7.31 -50.26
CA LYS A 191 -2.54 7.84 -51.09
C LYS A 191 -1.95 6.84 -52.07
N VAL A 192 -2.53 5.63 -52.15
CA VAL A 192 -2.12 4.57 -53.08
C VAL A 192 -3.25 4.30 -54.07
N SER A 193 -3.65 5.33 -54.82
CA SER A 193 -4.43 5.17 -56.04
C SER A 193 -3.64 5.80 -57.20
N PRO A 194 -3.39 5.06 -58.29
CA PRO A 194 -2.45 5.43 -59.36
C PRO A 194 -2.83 6.71 -60.13
#